data_AF-A0A7G7YEI6-F1
#
_entry.id   AF-A0A7G7YEI6-F1
#
_cell.length_a   1.000
_cell.length_b   1.000
_cell.length_c   1.000
_cell.angle_alpha   90.00
_cell.angle_beta   90.00
_cell.angle_gamma   90.00
#
_symmetry.space_group_name_H-M   'P 1'
#
loop_
_entity.id
_entity.type
_entity.pdbx_description
1 polymer ?
#
loop_
_entity_poly.entity_id
_entity_poly.type
_entity_poly.pdbx_seq_one_letter_code
_entity_poly.pdbx_strand_id
1 'polypeptide(L)'
;MSRRGTAEKKTPKFDPIYCNPLVPMLVNRILKHGKKSLAYQIVYRAVKEIQQKTKRNPLFVLREAINQVTPNIAVKTRRSKGGSTREVPIEIRKRKGIVLATRWLLEASRKRKRSGPNKNMASRFSSEFIDATKGRGGAIRKKEEAHKQAEAKRASAHFPSSRKQEIHRSNPRIQKSRSKRNP
;
A
#
# COMPACT_ATOMS: atom_id res chain seq x y z
N MET A 1 14.45 -2.32 17.44
CA MET A 1 13.14 -3.00 17.49
C MET A 1 13.35 -4.41 18.01
N SER A 2 12.58 -4.83 19.03
CA SER A 2 12.68 -6.18 19.60
C SER A 2 12.08 -7.24 18.67
N ARG A 3 12.72 -8.41 18.56
CA ARG A 3 12.15 -9.60 17.88
C ARG A 3 11.00 -10.21 18.68
N ARG A 4 10.88 -9.90 19.98
CA ARG A 4 9.95 -10.55 20.93
C ARG A 4 8.69 -9.73 21.22
N GLY A 5 8.64 -8.43 20.90
CA GLY A 5 7.51 -7.55 21.22
C GLY A 5 6.89 -6.87 19.99
N THR A 6 5.56 -6.78 19.94
CA THR A 6 4.85 -5.91 19.00
C THR A 6 5.01 -4.46 19.44
N ALA A 7 5.68 -3.65 18.63
CA ALA A 7 5.78 -2.21 18.89
C ALA A 7 4.40 -1.56 18.86
N GLU A 8 4.18 -0.62 19.79
CA GLU A 8 2.96 0.17 19.85
C GLU A 8 2.78 1.01 18.59
N LYS A 9 1.52 1.12 18.14
CA LYS A 9 1.18 1.88 16.95
C LYS A 9 0.94 3.32 17.34
N LYS A 10 1.73 4.24 16.79
CA LYS A 10 1.51 5.68 16.97
C LYS A 10 0.13 6.08 16.42
N THR A 11 -0.58 6.91 17.18
CA THR A 11 -1.84 7.53 16.73
C THR A 11 -1.55 8.53 15.61
N PRO A 12 -2.37 8.55 14.54
CA PRO A 12 -2.21 9.53 13.48
C PRO A 12 -2.59 10.92 13.99
N LYS A 13 -1.74 11.92 13.74
CA LYS A 13 -2.09 13.33 13.98
C LYS A 13 -3.13 13.78 12.95
N PHE A 14 -4.00 14.69 13.36
CA PHE A 14 -4.96 15.35 12.48
C PHE A 14 -4.36 16.61 11.87
N ASP A 15 -4.84 16.95 10.68
CA ASP A 15 -4.45 18.17 9.99
C ASP A 15 -5.18 19.39 10.57
N PRO A 16 -4.52 20.55 10.75
CA PRO A 16 -5.19 21.75 11.27
C PRO A 16 -6.25 22.35 10.35
N ILE A 17 -6.13 22.18 9.03
CA ILE A 17 -7.02 22.81 8.05
C ILE A 17 -8.17 21.89 7.70
N TYR A 18 -7.86 20.63 7.37
CA TYR A 18 -8.83 19.66 6.89
C TYR A 18 -9.31 18.68 7.96
N CYS A 19 -8.79 18.76 9.20
CA CYS A 19 -9.14 17.89 10.34
C CYS A 19 -9.15 16.39 10.00
N ASN A 20 -8.30 15.95 9.06
CA ASN A 20 -8.35 14.59 8.50
C ASN A 20 -6.97 13.92 8.59
N PRO A 21 -6.87 12.66 9.07
CA PRO A 21 -5.60 11.96 9.24
C PRO A 21 -4.91 11.58 7.92
N LEU A 22 -5.60 11.68 6.79
CA LEU A 22 -5.07 11.36 5.46
C LEU A 22 -4.03 12.39 5.01
N VAL A 23 -4.25 13.68 5.29
CA VAL A 23 -3.35 14.75 4.86
C VAL A 23 -1.97 14.62 5.51
N PRO A 24 -1.83 14.45 6.84
CA PRO A 24 -0.52 14.27 7.47
C PRO A 24 0.17 12.98 7.02
N MET A 25 -0.59 11.93 6.68
CA MET A 25 -0.04 10.72 6.08
C MET A 25 0.62 11.01 4.71
N LEU A 26 -0.05 11.78 3.84
CA LEU A 26 0.51 12.17 2.54
C LEU A 26 1.73 13.08 2.71
N VAL A 27 1.66 14.06 3.60
CA VAL A 27 2.76 14.99 3.92
C VAL A 27 4.00 14.21 4.35
N ASN A 28 3.85 13.26 5.28
CA ASN A 28 4.97 12.42 5.75
C ASN A 28 5.58 11.54 4.65
N ARG A 29 4.81 11.20 3.60
CA ARG A 29 5.33 10.44 2.45
C ARG A 29 6.03 11.34 1.43
N ILE A 30 5.55 12.56 1.25
CA ILE A 30 6.16 13.56 0.36
C ILE A 30 7.46 14.12 0.96
N LEU A 31 7.50 14.24 2.29
CA LEU A 31 8.63 14.76 3.06
C LEU A 31 9.97 14.23 2.57
N LYS A 32 10.89 15.15 2.29
CA LYS A 32 12.29 14.86 1.99
C LYS A 32 13.19 15.75 2.83
N HIS A 33 14.31 15.20 3.31
CA HIS A 33 15.32 15.94 4.08
C HIS A 33 14.75 16.73 5.27
N GLY A 34 13.70 16.21 5.93
CA GLY A 34 13.07 16.88 7.08
C GLY A 34 12.24 18.13 6.76
N LYS A 35 12.14 18.56 5.50
CA LYS A 35 11.46 19.81 5.09
C LYS A 35 9.92 19.70 5.18
N LYS A 36 9.36 19.75 6.40
CA LYS A 36 7.92 19.59 6.66
C LYS A 36 7.08 20.72 6.08
N SER A 37 7.50 21.98 6.25
CA SER A 37 6.78 23.15 5.74
C SER A 37 6.55 23.06 4.22
N LEU A 38 7.62 22.75 3.46
CA LEU A 38 7.54 22.58 2.02
C LEU A 38 6.65 21.39 1.61
N ALA A 39 6.64 20.29 2.38
CA ALA A 39 5.75 19.17 2.12
C ALA A 39 4.27 19.55 2.32
N TYR A 40 3.94 20.30 3.36
CA TYR A 40 2.59 20.85 3.56
C TYR A 40 2.19 21.78 2.41
N GLN A 41 3.07 22.68 2.00
CA GLN A 41 2.81 23.59 0.86
C GLN A 41 2.49 22.82 -0.43
N ILE A 42 3.23 21.74 -0.73
CA ILE A 42 2.96 20.92 -1.91
C ILE A 42 1.58 20.25 -1.81
N VAL A 43 1.25 19.67 -0.66
CA VAL A 43 -0.03 18.96 -0.47
C VAL A 43 -1.21 19.93 -0.56
N TYR A 44 -1.16 21.06 0.14
CA TYR A 44 -2.25 22.03 0.11
C TYR A 44 -2.45 22.65 -1.27
N ARG A 45 -1.35 22.96 -1.99
CA ARG A 45 -1.45 23.41 -3.39
C ARG A 45 -2.08 22.34 -4.27
N ALA A 46 -1.69 21.08 -4.11
CA ALA A 46 -2.27 19.99 -4.89
C ALA A 46 -3.77 19.80 -4.59
N VAL A 47 -4.18 19.88 -3.32
CA VAL A 47 -5.59 19.79 -2.90
C VAL A 47 -6.42 20.92 -3.52
N LYS A 48 -5.90 22.16 -3.51
CA LYS A 48 -6.55 23.31 -4.14
C LYS A 48 -6.71 23.12 -5.65
N GLU A 49 -5.68 22.63 -6.33
CA GLU A 49 -5.77 22.35 -7.77
C GLU A 49 -6.76 21.22 -8.10
N ILE A 50 -6.82 20.17 -7.26
CA ILE A 50 -7.84 19.12 -7.41
C ILE A 50 -9.24 19.73 -7.32
N GLN A 51 -9.47 20.57 -6.31
CA GLN A 51 -10.76 21.24 -6.12
C GLN A 51 -11.12 22.12 -7.32
N GLN A 52 -10.17 22.89 -7.86
CA GLN A 52 -10.40 23.73 -9.04
C GLN A 52 -10.74 22.92 -10.29
N LYS A 53 -10.03 21.81 -10.53
CA LYS A 53 -10.21 20.98 -11.74
C LYS A 53 -11.46 20.11 -11.68
N THR A 54 -11.76 19.53 -10.53
CA THR A 54 -12.87 18.58 -10.39
C THR A 54 -14.17 19.24 -9.91
N LYS A 55 -14.09 20.43 -9.30
CA LYS A 55 -15.21 21.13 -8.66
C LYS A 55 -15.94 20.29 -7.59
N ARG A 56 -15.26 19.27 -7.05
CA ARG A 56 -15.77 18.37 -6.00
C ARG A 56 -14.97 18.54 -4.71
N ASN A 57 -15.46 17.95 -3.63
CA ASN A 57 -14.70 17.89 -2.38
C ASN A 57 -13.37 17.15 -2.62
N PRO A 58 -12.21 17.82 -2.46
CA PRO A 58 -10.92 17.23 -2.82
C PRO A 58 -10.54 16.07 -1.89
N LEU A 59 -11.02 16.06 -0.63
CA LEU A 59 -10.76 14.94 0.30
C LEU A 59 -11.44 13.65 -0.17
N PHE A 60 -12.61 13.76 -0.79
CA PHE A 60 -13.30 12.62 -1.37
C PHE A 60 -12.52 12.07 -2.57
N VAL A 61 -12.09 12.95 -3.48
CA VAL A 61 -11.27 12.58 -4.65
C VAL A 61 -9.96 11.90 -4.22
N LEU A 62 -9.30 12.40 -3.17
CA LEU A 62 -8.09 11.77 -2.62
C LEU A 62 -8.36 10.35 -2.12
N ARG A 63 -9.47 10.13 -1.38
CA ARG A 63 -9.85 8.80 -0.88
C ARG A 63 -10.20 7.85 -2.00
N GLU A 64 -10.98 8.32 -2.96
CA GLU A 64 -11.38 7.56 -4.15
C GLU A 64 -10.16 7.08 -4.94
N ALA A 65 -9.22 7.99 -5.24
CA ALA A 65 -7.99 7.65 -5.94
C ALA A 65 -7.13 6.61 -5.17
N ILE A 66 -6.99 6.77 -3.86
CA ILE A 66 -6.24 5.82 -3.02
C ILE A 66 -6.92 4.44 -3.04
N ASN A 67 -8.24 4.38 -2.93
CA ASN A 67 -8.98 3.13 -3.00
C ASN A 67 -8.79 2.46 -4.36
N GLN A 68 -8.83 3.22 -5.45
CA GLN A 68 -8.66 2.69 -6.79
C GLN A 68 -7.25 2.13 -7.03
N VAL A 69 -6.22 2.77 -6.47
CA VAL A 69 -4.82 2.30 -6.58
C VAL A 69 -4.50 1.18 -5.57
N THR A 70 -5.32 0.97 -4.53
CA THR A 70 -5.04 -0.01 -3.48
C THR A 70 -5.02 -1.44 -4.03
N PRO A 71 -3.88 -2.15 -3.92
CA PRO A 71 -3.80 -3.56 -4.27
C PRO A 71 -4.36 -4.42 -3.13
N ASN A 72 -5.15 -5.44 -3.49
CA ASN A 72 -5.63 -6.45 -2.55
C ASN A 72 -4.63 -7.61 -2.44
N ILE A 73 -3.98 -7.97 -3.53
CA ILE A 73 -3.00 -9.07 -3.58
C ILE A 73 -1.63 -8.50 -3.96
N ALA A 74 -0.57 -8.99 -3.31
CA ALA A 74 0.80 -8.75 -3.75
C ALA A 74 1.64 -10.01 -3.60
N VAL A 75 2.74 -10.04 -4.35
CA VAL A 75 3.74 -11.10 -4.25
C VAL A 75 4.70 -10.79 -3.12
N LYS A 76 4.97 -11.80 -2.28
CA LYS A 76 6.00 -11.76 -1.25
C LYS A 76 7.02 -12.85 -1.50
N THR A 77 8.29 -12.50 -1.42
CA THR A 77 9.38 -13.47 -1.44
C THR A 77 9.42 -14.25 -0.13
N ARG A 78 9.49 -15.57 -0.25
CA ARG A 78 9.58 -16.49 0.87
C ARG A 78 10.65 -17.53 0.58
N ARG A 79 11.56 -17.74 1.54
CA ARG A 79 12.53 -18.83 1.49
C ARG A 79 11.86 -20.14 1.89
N SER A 80 12.05 -21.17 1.07
CA SER A 80 11.57 -22.53 1.33
C SER A 80 12.51 -23.28 2.27
N LYS A 81 12.03 -24.37 2.88
CA LYS A 81 12.84 -25.24 3.76
C LYS A 81 14.03 -25.87 3.03
N GLY A 82 13.97 -26.01 1.70
CA GLY A 82 15.07 -26.48 0.86
C GLY A 82 16.00 -25.39 0.31
N GLY A 83 16.03 -24.19 0.91
CA GLY A 83 16.98 -23.13 0.53
C GLY A 83 16.59 -22.26 -0.68
N SER A 84 15.65 -22.70 -1.53
CA SER A 84 15.17 -21.92 -2.68
C SER A 84 14.28 -20.74 -2.27
N THR A 85 14.37 -19.63 -3.01
CA THR A 85 13.51 -18.44 -2.83
C THR A 85 12.35 -18.52 -3.82
N ARG A 86 11.11 -18.49 -3.32
CA ARG A 86 9.91 -18.49 -4.14
C ARG A 86 9.05 -17.27 -3.89
N GLU A 87 8.37 -16.85 -4.93
CA GLU A 87 7.38 -15.78 -4.89
C GLU A 87 6.01 -16.36 -4.56
N VAL A 88 5.40 -15.88 -3.47
CA VAL A 88 4.08 -16.36 -3.02
C VAL A 88 3.12 -15.19 -3.01
N PRO A 89 1.95 -15.28 -3.69
CA PRO A 89 0.93 -14.25 -3.60
C PRO A 89 0.26 -14.29 -2.22
N ILE A 90 0.08 -13.12 -1.63
CA ILE A 90 -0.49 -12.95 -0.29
C ILE A 90 -1.51 -11.81 -0.31
N GLU A 91 -2.63 -12.01 0.36
CA GLU A 91 -3.62 -10.97 0.62
C GLU A 91 -3.05 -9.87 1.53
N ILE A 92 -3.19 -8.63 1.09
CA ILE A 92 -2.66 -7.45 1.75
C ILE A 92 -3.72 -6.89 2.70
N ARG A 93 -3.34 -6.72 3.97
CA ARG A 93 -4.18 -5.98 4.92
C ARG A 93 -4.42 -4.54 4.44
N LYS A 94 -5.67 -4.06 4.50
CA LYS A 94 -6.09 -2.70 4.07
C LYS A 94 -5.10 -1.58 4.42
N ARG A 95 -4.64 -1.50 5.68
CA ARG A 95 -3.65 -0.48 6.10
C ARG A 95 -2.34 -0.52 5.29
N LYS A 96 -1.84 -1.72 4.97
CA LYS A 96 -0.63 -1.88 4.15
C LYS A 96 -0.91 -1.53 2.69
N GLY A 97 -2.08 -1.91 2.17
CA GLY A 97 -2.54 -1.56 0.83
C GLY A 97 -2.58 -0.04 0.62
N ILE A 98 -3.18 0.71 1.57
CA ILE A 98 -3.23 2.18 1.54
C ILE A 98 -1.81 2.79 1.48
N VAL A 99 -0.88 2.26 2.28
CA VAL A 99 0.52 2.73 2.29
C VAL A 99 1.22 2.46 0.96
N LEU A 100 1.01 1.28 0.36
CA LEU A 100 1.55 0.94 -0.96
C LEU A 100 0.95 1.82 -2.04
N ALA A 101 -0.36 2.02 -2.04
CA ALA A 101 -1.05 2.89 -3.00
C ALA A 101 -0.53 4.32 -2.94
N THR A 102 -0.42 4.88 -1.74
CA THR A 102 0.13 6.22 -1.51
C THR A 102 1.56 6.34 -2.03
N ARG A 103 2.38 5.29 -1.84
CA ARG A 103 3.75 5.24 -2.35
C ARG A 103 3.77 5.22 -3.88
N TRP A 104 2.95 4.39 -4.51
CA TRP A 104 2.89 4.30 -5.98
C TRP A 104 2.39 5.58 -6.62
N LEU A 105 1.36 6.22 -6.05
CA LEU A 105 0.89 7.54 -6.46
C LEU A 105 2.04 8.55 -6.43
N LEU A 106 2.76 8.65 -5.32
CA LEU A 106 3.88 9.58 -5.19
C LEU A 106 5.03 9.29 -6.17
N GLU A 107 5.36 8.02 -6.39
CA GLU A 107 6.37 7.61 -7.36
C GLU A 107 5.95 7.94 -8.78
N ALA A 108 4.69 7.67 -9.15
CA ALA A 108 4.14 8.00 -10.47
C ALA A 108 4.15 9.52 -10.71
N SER A 109 3.70 10.32 -9.72
CA SER A 109 3.77 11.78 -9.81
C SER A 109 5.21 12.30 -9.97
N ARG A 110 6.20 11.66 -9.33
CA ARG A 110 7.61 12.04 -9.47
C ARG A 110 8.17 11.70 -10.86
N LYS A 111 7.76 10.57 -11.44
CA LYS A 111 8.17 10.10 -12.77
C LYS A 111 7.52 10.88 -13.92
N ARG A 112 6.39 11.56 -13.69
CA ARG A 112 5.78 12.43 -14.72
C ARG A 112 6.78 13.48 -15.23
N LYS A 113 6.83 13.62 -16.56
CA LYS A 113 7.64 14.62 -17.26
C LYS A 113 7.35 16.01 -16.72
N ARG A 114 8.40 16.80 -16.51
CA ARG A 114 8.32 18.21 -16.11
C ARG A 114 8.16 19.07 -17.37
N SER A 115 7.00 19.02 -18.00
CA SER A 115 6.71 19.83 -19.19
C SER A 115 5.33 20.50 -19.07
N GLY A 116 5.23 21.72 -19.59
CA GLY A 116 4.00 22.52 -19.61
C GLY A 116 3.38 22.75 -18.20
N PRO A 117 2.06 22.58 -18.02
CA PRO A 117 1.35 22.86 -16.76
C PRO A 117 1.73 21.94 -15.59
N ASN A 118 2.54 20.91 -15.84
CA ASN A 118 3.02 19.94 -14.87
C ASN A 118 4.46 20.22 -14.36
N LYS A 119 4.92 21.49 -14.44
CA LYS A 119 6.25 21.88 -13.96
C LYS A 119 6.42 21.66 -12.45
N ASN A 120 5.38 21.98 -11.68
CA ASN A 120 5.41 21.92 -10.22
C ASN A 120 5.09 20.51 -9.69
N MET A 121 5.65 20.16 -8.53
CA MET A 121 5.34 18.88 -7.89
C MET A 121 3.87 18.78 -7.48
N ALA A 122 3.26 19.89 -7.03
CA ALA A 122 1.85 19.95 -6.69
C ALA A 122 0.96 19.59 -7.89
N SER A 123 1.25 20.15 -9.06
CA SER A 123 0.50 19.92 -10.31
C SER A 123 0.65 18.51 -10.87
N ARG A 124 1.83 17.90 -10.72
CA ARG A 124 2.01 16.48 -11.04
C ARG A 124 1.29 15.56 -10.05
N PHE A 125 1.26 15.95 -8.78
CA PHE A 125 0.58 15.18 -7.74
C PHE A 125 -0.94 15.25 -7.92
N SER A 126 -1.52 16.45 -8.05
CA SER A 126 -2.96 16.65 -8.28
C SER A 126 -3.45 15.91 -9.52
N SER A 127 -2.70 16.01 -10.63
CA SER A 127 -3.08 15.36 -11.88
C SER A 127 -3.00 13.84 -11.78
N GLU A 128 -2.03 13.25 -11.05
CA GLU A 128 -1.99 11.79 -10.84
C GLU A 128 -3.17 11.29 -10.01
N PHE A 129 -3.61 12.05 -9.01
CA PHE A 129 -4.82 11.70 -8.25
C PHE A 129 -6.08 11.74 -9.13
N ILE A 130 -6.22 12.77 -9.97
CA ILE A 130 -7.37 12.90 -10.89
C ILE A 130 -7.34 11.79 -11.96
N ASP A 131 -6.17 11.41 -12.46
CA ASP A 131 -6.07 10.33 -13.43
C ASP A 131 -6.37 8.97 -12.77
N ALA A 132 -5.93 8.78 -11.52
CA ALA A 132 -6.19 7.58 -10.75
C ALA A 132 -7.69 7.36 -10.48
N THR A 133 -8.49 8.41 -10.21
CA THR A 133 -9.94 8.26 -10.08
C THR A 133 -10.61 7.81 -11.39
N LYS A 134 -10.02 8.17 -12.53
CA LYS A 134 -10.48 7.73 -13.86
C LYS A 134 -9.93 6.35 -14.26
N GLY A 135 -9.28 5.62 -13.35
CA GLY A 135 -8.67 4.32 -13.64
C GLY A 135 -7.47 4.40 -14.59
N ARG A 136 -6.80 5.55 -14.67
CA ARG A 136 -5.64 5.77 -15.53
C ARG A 136 -4.44 6.26 -14.72
N GLY A 137 -3.26 6.28 -15.33
CA GLY A 137 -2.03 6.81 -14.71
C GLY A 137 -1.02 5.74 -14.34
N GLY A 138 0.16 6.20 -13.92
CA GLY A 138 1.28 5.30 -13.63
C GLY A 138 1.06 4.48 -12.37
N ALA A 139 0.29 5.00 -11.41
CA ALA A 139 -0.04 4.28 -10.18
C ALA A 139 -1.00 3.10 -10.44
N ILE A 140 -1.98 3.27 -11.33
CA ILE A 140 -2.92 2.21 -11.71
C ILE A 140 -2.20 1.11 -12.49
N ARG A 141 -1.36 1.48 -13.46
CA ARG A 141 -0.54 0.51 -14.20
C ARG A 141 0.31 -0.36 -13.26
N LYS A 142 0.89 0.23 -12.21
CA LYS A 142 1.63 -0.53 -11.19
C LYS A 142 0.76 -1.51 -10.40
N LYS A 143 -0.48 -1.14 -10.09
CA LYS A 143 -1.44 -2.03 -9.43
C LYS A 143 -1.77 -3.21 -10.33
N GLU A 144 -2.03 -2.97 -11.60
CA GLU A 144 -2.32 -4.01 -12.60
C GLU A 144 -1.13 -4.95 -12.80
N GLU A 145 0.09 -4.41 -12.93
CA GLU A 145 1.33 -5.19 -13.02
C GLU A 145 1.50 -6.09 -11.78
N ALA A 146 1.26 -5.56 -10.58
CA ALA A 146 1.32 -6.34 -9.34
C ALA A 146 0.25 -7.44 -9.27
N HIS A 147 -0.95 -7.18 -9.77
CA HIS A 147 -2.02 -8.18 -9.84
C HIS A 147 -1.67 -9.30 -10.82
N LYS A 148 -1.26 -8.93 -12.04
CA LYS A 148 -0.83 -9.88 -13.07
C LYS A 148 0.33 -10.77 -12.58
N GLN A 149 1.29 -10.18 -11.87
CA GLN A 149 2.38 -10.95 -11.27
C GLN A 149 1.87 -11.92 -10.19
N ALA A 150 0.92 -11.49 -9.37
CA ALA A 150 0.33 -12.35 -8.35
C ALA A 150 -0.48 -13.51 -8.94
N GLU A 151 -1.25 -13.26 -10.00
CA GLU A 151 -2.02 -14.28 -10.73
C GLU A 151 -1.10 -15.31 -11.38
N ALA A 152 -0.03 -14.86 -12.03
CA ALA A 152 0.97 -15.75 -12.62
C ALA A 152 1.62 -16.68 -11.57
N LYS A 153 1.65 -16.28 -10.29
CA LYS A 153 2.22 -17.06 -9.18
C LYS A 153 1.17 -17.75 -8.31
N ARG A 154 -0.10 -17.82 -8.74
CA ARG A 154 -1.22 -18.41 -7.98
C ARG A 154 -0.96 -19.84 -7.53
N ALA A 155 -0.31 -20.67 -8.36
CA ALA A 155 0.07 -22.04 -8.02
C ALA A 155 1.00 -22.14 -6.80
N SER A 156 1.84 -21.13 -6.55
CA SER A 156 2.76 -21.10 -5.40
C SER A 156 2.08 -20.78 -4.06
N ALA A 157 0.80 -20.35 -4.08
CA ALA A 157 0.01 -20.07 -2.88
C ALA A 157 -0.32 -21.33 -2.08
N HIS A 158 -0.46 -22.46 -2.79
CA HIS A 158 -0.94 -23.71 -2.20
C HIS A 158 0.11 -24.45 -1.37
N PHE A 159 1.40 -24.13 -1.55
CA PHE A 159 2.46 -24.74 -0.74
C PHE A 159 2.40 -24.20 0.69
N PRO A 160 1.97 -25.01 1.68
CA PRO A 160 1.80 -24.55 3.04
C PRO A 160 3.14 -24.03 3.54
N SER A 161 3.12 -22.85 4.16
CA SER A 161 4.25 -22.45 4.97
C SER A 161 4.41 -23.48 6.07
N SER A 162 5.56 -24.16 6.13
CA SER A 162 5.87 -25.24 7.07
C SER A 162 5.53 -24.92 8.54
N ARG A 163 5.40 -23.64 8.90
CA ARG A 163 4.88 -23.16 10.18
C ARG A 163 3.46 -23.67 10.50
N LYS A 164 2.55 -23.76 9.51
CA LYS A 164 1.20 -24.32 9.70
C LYS A 164 1.23 -25.85 9.86
N GLN A 165 2.14 -26.54 9.17
CA GLN A 165 2.33 -27.99 9.34
C GLN A 165 2.96 -28.33 10.70
N GLU A 166 3.91 -27.52 11.18
CA GLU A 166 4.48 -27.66 12.51
C GLU A 166 3.43 -27.41 13.60
N ILE A 167 2.62 -26.36 13.51
CA ILE A 167 1.54 -26.09 14.49
C ILE A 167 0.52 -27.24 14.53
N HIS A 168 0.21 -27.89 13.40
CA HIS A 168 -0.65 -29.08 13.40
C HIS A 168 0.04 -30.33 13.98
N ARG A 169 1.36 -30.45 13.83
CA ARG A 169 2.14 -31.57 14.39
C ARG A 169 2.44 -31.41 15.87
N SER A 170 2.58 -30.19 16.38
CA SER A 170 2.90 -29.89 17.78
C SER A 170 1.68 -29.60 18.66
N ASN A 171 0.45 -29.70 18.14
CA ASN A 171 -0.76 -29.50 18.93
C ASN A 171 -1.14 -30.80 19.69
N PRO A 172 -0.98 -30.85 21.02
CA PRO A 172 -1.18 -32.08 21.80
C PRO A 172 -2.62 -32.61 21.75
N ARG A 173 -3.61 -31.77 21.43
CA ARG A 173 -5.01 -32.18 21.22
C ARG A 173 -5.22 -33.06 19.98
N ILE A 174 -4.39 -32.91 18.95
CA ILE A 174 -4.50 -33.65 17.68
C ILE A 174 -3.69 -34.97 17.73
N GLN A 175 -2.65 -35.04 18.57
CA GLN A 175 -1.87 -36.28 18.74
C GLN A 175 -2.64 -37.34 19.54
N LYS A 176 -3.42 -36.94 20.56
CA LYS A 176 -4.26 -37.87 21.34
C LYS A 176 -5.39 -38.55 20.53
N SER A 177 -5.87 -37.93 19.45
CA SER A 177 -6.91 -38.51 18.59
C SER A 177 -6.39 -39.48 17.53
N ARG A 178 -5.07 -39.51 17.30
CA ARG A 178 -4.40 -40.46 16.40
C ARG A 178 -3.91 -41.72 17.13
N SER A 179 -3.52 -41.61 18.39
CA SER A 179 -3.08 -42.77 19.21
C SER A 179 -4.22 -43.71 19.60
N LYS A 180 -5.48 -43.27 19.61
CA LYS A 180 -6.66 -44.11 19.92
C LYS A 180 -7.26 -44.85 18.71
N ARG A 181 -6.58 -44.85 17.56
CA ARG A 181 -7.15 -45.31 16.29
C ARG A 181 -6.38 -46.45 15.61
N ASN A 182 -5.39 -47.01 16.28
CA ASN A 182 -4.70 -48.22 15.83
C ASN A 182 -5.00 -49.33 16.85
N PRO A 183 -5.68 -50.43 16.46
CA PRO A 183 -5.74 -51.65 17.26
C PRO A 183 -4.36 -52.32 17.35
#